data_AF-A0A7Y2G8I5-F1
#
_entry.id   AF-A0A7Y2G8I5-F1
#
_cell.length_a   1.000
_cell.length_b   1.000
_cell.length_c   1.000
_cell.angle_alpha   90.00
_cell.angle_beta   90.00
_cell.angle_gamma   90.00
#
_symmetry.space_group_name_H-M   'P 1'
#
loop_
_entity.id
_entity.type
_entity.pdbx_description
1 polymer ?
#
loop_
_entity_poly.entity_id
_entity_poly.type
_entity_poly.pdbx_seq_one_letter_code
_entity_poly.pdbx_strand_id
1 'polypeptide(L)'
;MEEETTQPGFWDQAGKAKRVLRELKIEKTWVETVTSVQSRVDDLNVLLELAAEEEDEATAAEAAEEAKRLEADVDALEIKSLFREEADSRAAILTVHPGAGGVDSQDWAEMLFRMYLRW
;
A
#
# COMPACT_ATOMS: atom_id res chain seq x y z
N MET A 1 9.12 -11.89 14.66
CA MET A 1 7.91 -11.84 15.51
C MET A 1 7.20 -13.18 15.62
N GLU A 2 7.17 -14.04 14.60
CA GLU A 2 6.53 -15.37 14.70
C GLU A 2 7.08 -16.23 15.84
N GLU A 3 8.41 -16.33 15.96
CA GLU A 3 9.06 -17.05 17.06
C GLU A 3 8.69 -16.53 18.45
N GLU A 4 8.32 -15.25 18.59
CA GLU A 4 7.90 -14.69 19.88
C GLU A 4 6.49 -15.17 20.27
N THR A 5 5.61 -15.38 19.27
CA THR A 5 4.24 -15.86 19.48
C THR A 5 4.17 -17.32 19.94
N THR A 6 5.23 -18.10 19.70
CA THR A 6 5.33 -19.52 20.07
C THR A 6 6.01 -19.75 21.42
N GLN A 7 6.52 -18.69 22.08
CA GLN A 7 7.20 -18.83 23.37
C GLN A 7 6.21 -19.11 24.52
N PRO A 8 6.60 -19.94 25.51
CA PRO A 8 5.86 -20.11 26.75
C PRO A 8 5.68 -18.76 27.46
N GLY A 9 4.45 -18.46 27.90
CA GLY A 9 4.13 -17.22 28.63
C GLY A 9 3.85 -15.99 27.75
N PHE A 10 3.89 -16.10 26.42
CA PHE A 10 3.49 -15.01 25.51
C PHE A 10 2.06 -14.51 25.79
N TRP A 11 1.14 -15.45 26.07
CA TRP A 11 -0.27 -15.15 26.35
C TRP A 11 -0.52 -14.58 27.74
N ASP A 12 0.45 -14.66 28.65
CA ASP A 12 0.32 -14.15 30.02
C ASP A 12 0.29 -12.61 30.05
N GLN A 13 0.83 -11.97 29.01
CA GLN A 13 0.84 -10.52 28.83
C GLN A 13 -0.10 -10.08 27.70
N ALA A 14 -1.41 -10.13 27.94
CA ALA A 14 -2.44 -9.83 26.93
C ALA A 14 -2.21 -8.53 26.13
N GLY A 15 -1.75 -7.45 26.78
CA GLY A 15 -1.45 -6.18 26.12
C GLY A 15 -0.27 -6.24 25.15
N LYS A 16 0.80 -6.95 25.53
CA LYS A 16 1.99 -7.17 24.68
C LYS A 16 1.64 -8.11 23.53
N ALA A 17 0.96 -9.22 23.83
CA ALA A 17 0.52 -10.20 22.83
C ALA A 17 -0.33 -9.55 21.73
N LYS A 18 -1.30 -8.70 22.10
CA LYS A 18 -2.15 -7.98 21.14
C LYS A 18 -1.35 -7.07 20.20
N ARG A 19 -0.31 -6.40 20.71
CA ARG A 19 0.54 -5.52 19.91
C ARG A 19 1.36 -6.32 18.90
N VAL A 20 2.06 -7.35 19.38
CA VAL A 20 2.89 -8.23 18.54
C VAL A 20 2.06 -8.91 17.45
N LEU A 21 0.86 -9.41 17.78
CA LEU A 21 -0.03 -10.01 16.78
C LEU A 21 -0.51 -9.01 15.72
N ARG A 22 -0.75 -7.74 16.11
CA ARG A 22 -1.12 -6.69 15.16
C ARG A 22 0.02 -6.38 14.21
N GLU A 23 1.23 -6.20 14.73
CA GLU A 23 2.43 -5.93 13.93
C GLU A 23 2.74 -7.11 13.00
N LEU A 24 2.74 -8.34 13.53
CA LEU A 24 2.94 -9.55 12.74
C LEU A 24 1.92 -9.67 11.61
N LYS A 25 0.64 -9.35 11.84
CA LYS A 25 -0.38 -9.38 10.80
C LYS A 25 -0.06 -8.38 9.69
N ILE A 26 0.36 -7.16 10.04
CA ILE A 26 0.71 -6.13 9.05
C ILE A 26 1.90 -6.59 8.20
N GLU A 27 2.96 -7.09 8.84
CA GLU A 27 4.15 -7.61 8.15
C GLU A 27 3.81 -8.80 7.24
N LYS A 28 2.99 -9.74 7.70
CA LYS A 28 2.54 -10.87 6.89
C LYS A 28 1.77 -10.43 5.65
N THR A 29 0.81 -9.52 5.82
CA THR A 29 0.05 -8.98 4.69
C THR A 29 0.98 -8.33 3.66
N TRP A 30 2.03 -7.64 4.10
CA TRP A 30 3.04 -7.08 3.20
C TRP A 30 3.78 -8.16 2.42
N VAL A 31 4.30 -9.18 3.11
CA VAL A 31 5.00 -10.31 2.47
C VAL A 31 4.08 -11.01 1.47
N GLU A 32 2.87 -11.37 1.88
CA GLU A 32 1.87 -12.02 1.03
C GLU A 32 1.56 -11.20 -0.23
N THR A 33 1.41 -9.88 -0.08
CA THR A 33 1.12 -8.99 -1.22
C THR A 33 2.29 -8.97 -2.21
N VAL A 34 3.53 -8.78 -1.72
CA VAL A 34 4.72 -8.73 -2.57
C VAL A 34 4.95 -10.07 -3.28
N THR A 35 4.84 -11.18 -2.55
CA THR A 35 5.00 -12.53 -3.12
C THR A 35 3.92 -12.84 -4.15
N SER A 36 2.68 -12.40 -3.93
CA SER A 36 1.60 -12.57 -4.90
C SER A 36 1.85 -11.79 -6.19
N VAL A 37 2.32 -10.54 -6.11
CA VAL A 37 2.66 -9.74 -7.29
C VAL A 37 3.82 -10.39 -8.04
N GLN A 38 4.87 -10.84 -7.33
CA GLN A 38 5.99 -11.55 -7.95
C GLN A 38 5.54 -12.81 -8.71
N SER A 39 4.71 -13.65 -8.08
CA SER A 39 4.19 -14.86 -8.73
C SER A 39 3.43 -14.52 -10.01
N ARG A 40 2.61 -13.47 -10.00
CA ARG A 40 1.84 -13.06 -11.18
C ARG A 40 2.72 -12.48 -12.28
N VAL A 41 3.83 -11.82 -11.95
CA VAL A 41 4.85 -11.41 -12.93
C VAL A 41 5.47 -12.63 -13.59
N ASP A 42 5.82 -13.64 -12.80
CA ASP A 42 6.42 -14.87 -13.31
C ASP A 42 5.42 -15.62 -14.22
N ASP A 43 4.15 -15.72 -13.80
CA ASP A 43 3.06 -16.31 -14.60
C ASP A 43 2.82 -15.54 -15.90
N LEU A 44 2.85 -14.20 -15.86
CA LEU A 44 2.72 -13.34 -17.04
C LEU A 44 3.85 -13.55 -18.04
N ASN A 45 5.09 -13.73 -17.56
CA ASN A 45 6.22 -14.04 -18.44
C ASN A 45 6.02 -15.38 -19.15
N VAL A 46 5.57 -16.41 -18.42
CA VAL A 46 5.25 -17.73 -19.01
C VAL A 46 4.13 -17.61 -20.05
N LEU A 47 3.09 -16.83 -19.76
CA LEU A 47 1.97 -16.61 -20.67
C LEU A 47 2.41 -15.92 -21.97
N LEU A 48 3.31 -14.94 -21.87
CA LEU A 48 3.89 -14.25 -23.04
C LEU A 48 4.80 -15.16 -23.86
N GLU A 49 5.59 -16.02 -23.21
CA GLU A 49 6.42 -17.02 -23.89
C GLU A 49 5.53 -17.99 -24.69
N LEU A 50 4.48 -18.53 -24.08
CA LEU A 50 3.52 -19.42 -24.75
C LEU A 50 2.82 -18.75 -25.94
N ALA A 51 2.35 -17.51 -25.75
CA ALA A 51 1.71 -16.76 -26.84
C ALA A 51 2.66 -16.53 -28.02
N ALA A 52 3.94 -16.29 -27.76
CA ALA A 52 4.96 -16.08 -28.78
C ALA A 52 5.34 -17.38 -29.50
N GLU A 53 5.43 -18.50 -28.78
CA GLU A 53 5.74 -19.82 -29.35
C GLU A 53 4.61 -20.35 -30.24
N GLU A 54 3.35 -20.11 -29.84
CA GLU A 54 2.17 -20.60 -30.56
C GLU A 54 1.60 -19.61 -31.58
N GLU A 55 2.16 -18.39 -31.68
CA GLU A 55 1.61 -17.28 -32.47
C GLU A 55 0.13 -16.99 -32.12
N ASP A 56 -0.24 -17.14 -30.84
CA ASP A 56 -1.63 -17.00 -30.37
C ASP A 56 -1.95 -15.57 -29.92
N GLU A 57 -2.62 -14.82 -30.81
CA GLU A 57 -3.07 -13.46 -30.55
C GLU A 57 -4.08 -13.35 -29.40
N ALA A 58 -4.88 -14.40 -29.14
CA ALA A 58 -5.85 -14.37 -28.04
C ALA A 58 -5.15 -14.42 -26.69
N THR A 59 -4.17 -15.32 -26.55
CA THR A 59 -3.33 -15.42 -25.35
C THR A 59 -2.49 -14.16 -25.17
N ALA A 60 -1.96 -13.57 -26.24
CA ALA A 60 -1.25 -12.29 -26.16
C ALA A 60 -2.14 -11.15 -25.66
N ALA A 61 -3.42 -11.11 -26.06
CA ALA A 61 -4.38 -10.12 -25.60
C ALA A 61 -4.72 -10.31 -24.11
N GLU A 62 -4.85 -11.55 -23.65
CA GLU A 62 -5.05 -11.87 -22.22
C GLU A 62 -3.84 -11.42 -21.37
N ALA A 63 -2.62 -11.70 -21.83
CA ALA A 63 -1.39 -11.24 -21.19
C ALA A 63 -1.33 -9.71 -21.09
N ALA A 64 -1.75 -8.99 -22.13
CA ALA A 64 -1.79 -7.52 -22.11
C ALA A 64 -2.78 -6.96 -21.08
N GLU A 65 -3.93 -7.60 -20.89
CA GLU A 65 -4.89 -7.18 -19.86
C GLU A 65 -4.40 -7.51 -18.45
N GLU A 66 -3.74 -8.65 -18.25
CA GLU A 66 -3.14 -8.99 -16.96
C GLU A 66 -1.98 -8.05 -16.61
N ALA A 67 -1.16 -7.66 -17.59
CA ALA A 67 -0.09 -6.68 -17.41
C ALA A 67 -0.63 -5.33 -16.90
N LYS A 68 -1.74 -4.83 -17.46
CA LYS A 68 -2.37 -3.57 -17.00
C LYS A 68 -2.89 -3.67 -15.56
N ARG A 69 -3.45 -4.82 -15.17
CA ARG A 69 -3.89 -5.04 -13.78
C ARG A 69 -2.70 -5.06 -12.84
N LEU A 70 -1.64 -5.75 -13.24
CA LEU A 70 -0.44 -5.87 -12.45
C LEU A 70 0.29 -4.53 -12.29
N GLU A 71 0.29 -3.68 -13.31
CA GLU A 71 0.75 -2.28 -13.24
C GLU A 71 -0.01 -1.50 -12.16
N ALA A 72 -1.35 -1.55 -12.18
CA ALA A 72 -2.16 -0.87 -11.17
C ALA A 72 -1.92 -1.40 -9.74
N ASP A 73 -1.69 -2.71 -9.59
CA ASP A 73 -1.38 -3.31 -8.29
C ASP A 73 0.01 -2.90 -7.78
N VAL A 74 1.00 -2.78 -8.68
CA VAL A 74 2.35 -2.30 -8.36
C VAL A 74 2.31 -0.82 -7.95
N ASP A 75 1.58 0.02 -8.68
CA ASP A 75 1.42 1.45 -8.32
C ASP A 75 0.79 1.61 -6.94
N ALA A 76 -0.26 0.83 -6.65
CA ALA A 76 -0.89 0.82 -5.34
C ALA A 76 0.08 0.37 -4.24
N LEU A 77 0.91 -0.64 -4.54
CA LEU A 77 1.95 -1.13 -3.63
C LEU A 77 3.02 -0.08 -3.38
N GLU A 78 3.45 0.66 -4.41
CA GLU A 78 4.42 1.75 -4.32
C GLU A 78 3.91 2.84 -3.38
N ILE A 79 2.70 3.33 -3.60
CA ILE A 79 2.05 4.33 -2.72
C ILE A 79 1.98 3.81 -1.29
N LYS A 80 1.51 2.58 -1.10
CA LYS A 80 1.42 1.97 0.23
C LYS A 80 2.80 1.85 0.88
N SER A 81 3.86 1.66 0.09
CA SER A 81 5.22 1.50 0.58
C SER A 81 5.82 2.80 1.11
N LEU A 82 5.22 3.95 0.77
CA LEU A 82 5.57 5.25 1.34
C LEU A 82 5.09 5.39 2.79
N PHE A 83 4.07 4.62 3.20
CA PHE A 83 3.43 4.69 4.51
C PHE A 83 3.97 3.63 5.49
N ARG A 84 5.21 3.79 5.95
CA ARG A 84 5.90 2.83 6.84
C ARG A 84 5.95 3.26 8.31
N GLU A 85 5.53 4.47 8.63
CA GLU A 85 5.59 4.99 9.99
C GLU A 85 4.35 4.58 10.80
N GLU A 86 4.51 4.41 12.10
CA GLU A 86 3.43 4.01 13.02
C GLU A 86 2.23 4.99 12.95
N ALA A 87 2.51 6.26 12.64
CA ALA A 87 1.53 7.32 12.55
C ALA A 87 0.78 7.37 11.22
N ASP A 88 1.25 6.71 10.15
CA ASP A 88 0.65 6.81 8.82
C ASP A 88 -0.76 6.21 8.77
N SER A 89 -1.04 5.25 9.65
CA SER A 89 -2.37 4.67 9.81
C SER A 89 -3.34 5.53 10.63
N ARG A 90 -2.89 6.66 11.19
CA ARG A 90 -3.68 7.52 12.07
C ARG A 90 -4.32 8.65 11.26
N ALA A 91 -5.48 9.13 11.72
CA ALA A 91 -6.11 10.31 11.13
C ALA A 91 -5.19 11.53 11.31
N ALA A 92 -4.91 12.24 10.21
CA ALA A 92 -4.17 13.48 10.25
C ALA A 92 -5.05 14.62 10.79
N ILE A 93 -4.47 15.47 11.65
CA ILE A 93 -5.08 16.73 12.07
C ILE A 93 -4.39 17.85 11.30
N LEU A 94 -5.11 18.46 10.36
CA LEU A 94 -4.59 19.59 9.58
C LEU A 94 -5.02 20.91 10.22
N THR A 95 -4.06 21.78 10.51
CA THR A 95 -4.31 23.16 10.94
C THR A 95 -3.61 24.12 9.99
N VAL A 96 -4.36 25.06 9.42
CA VAL A 96 -3.83 26.07 8.49
C VAL A 96 -3.78 27.40 9.21
N HIS A 97 -2.60 28.00 9.29
CA HIS A 97 -2.39 29.33 9.85
C HIS A 97 -1.99 30.31 8.74
N PRO A 98 -2.63 31.48 8.63
CA PRO A 98 -2.18 32.50 7.70
C PRO A 98 -0.81 33.04 8.14
N GLY A 99 0.09 33.20 7.17
CA GLY A 99 1.42 33.78 7.39
C GLY A 99 1.39 35.30 7.53
N ALA A 100 2.59 35.90 7.51
CA ALA A 100 2.71 37.35 7.47
C ALA A 100 2.26 37.89 6.09
N GLY A 101 1.32 38.85 6.11
CA GLY A 101 0.77 39.46 4.89
C GLY A 101 -0.67 39.97 5.03
N GLY A 102 -1.27 39.85 6.22
CA GLY A 102 -2.57 40.47 6.50
C GLY A 102 -3.70 39.77 5.76
N VAL A 103 -4.56 40.54 5.09
CA VAL A 103 -5.77 40.03 4.43
C VAL A 103 -5.43 39.04 3.30
N ASP A 104 -4.43 39.35 2.46
CA ASP A 104 -4.05 38.48 1.34
C ASP A 104 -3.58 37.09 1.83
N SER A 105 -2.87 37.04 2.95
CA SER A 105 -2.47 35.77 3.57
C SER A 105 -3.64 35.01 4.20
N GLN A 106 -4.66 35.71 4.68
CA GLN A 106 -5.90 35.09 5.19
C GLN A 106 -6.71 34.49 4.05
N ASP A 107 -6.88 35.23 2.95
CA ASP A 107 -7.60 34.75 1.76
C ASP A 107 -6.95 33.50 1.18
N TRP A 108 -5.62 33.47 1.10
CA TRP A 108 -4.89 32.29 0.63
C TRP A 108 -5.00 31.09 1.59
N ALA A 109 -4.90 31.33 2.91
CA ALA A 109 -5.13 30.27 3.90
C ALA A 109 -6.55 29.71 3.81
N GLU A 110 -7.55 30.55 3.56
CA GLU A 110 -8.93 30.12 3.35
C GLU A 110 -9.09 29.32 2.04
N MET A 111 -8.42 29.72 0.96
CA MET A 111 -8.41 28.96 -0.30
C MET A 111 -7.84 27.55 -0.09
N LEU A 112 -6.70 27.42 0.61
CA LEU A 112 -6.13 26.11 0.95
C LEU A 112 -7.07 25.27 1.81
N PHE A 113 -7.68 25.87 2.83
CA PHE A 113 -8.61 25.17 3.70
C PHE A 113 -9.81 24.61 2.91
N ARG A 114 -10.39 25.42 2.01
CA ARG A 114 -11.49 24.98 1.14
C ARG A 114 -11.05 23.90 0.14
N MET A 115 -9.79 23.92 -0.32
CA MET A 115 -9.23 22.87 -1.18
C MET A 115 -9.20 21.53 -0.44
N TYR A 116 -8.66 21.50 0.78
CA TYR A 116 -8.56 20.28 1.59
C TYR A 116 -9.92 19.76 2.10
N LEU A 117 -10.96 20.60 2.16
CA LEU A 117 -12.32 20.16 2.49
C LEU A 117 -13.08 19.50 1.34
N ARG A 118 -12.66 19.74 0.09
CA ARG A 118 -13.33 19.20 -1.12
C ARG A 118 -12.71 17.91 -1.63
N TRP A 119 -11.47 17.65 -1.27
CA TRP A 119 -10.75 16.41 -1.57
C TRP A 119 -11.28 15.28 -0.68
#